data_AF-A0A178GUP0-F1
#
_entry.id   AF-A0A178GUP0-F1
#
_cell.length_a   1.000
_cell.length_b   1.000
_cell.length_c   1.000
_cell.angle_alpha   90.00
_cell.angle_beta   90.00
_cell.angle_gamma   90.00
#
_symmetry.space_group_name_H-M   'P 1'
#
loop_
_entity.id
_entity.type
_entity.pdbx_description
1 polymer ?
#
loop_
_entity_poly.entity_id
_entity_poly.type
_entity_poly.pdbx_seq_one_letter_code
_entity_poly.pdbx_strand_id
1 'polypeptide(L)'
;MPNISEVNRELVKAFNISLRFNGIAVTNLTVQNLHGKDHIVISFDKNMNSKQCMKYLNNMKEKIIKRSYRDEKAAGVSYNLKFFPFAFNTKHLPRDNKGRKKFSVEIDEGVFFNLKCYLAQALAGDVTEGMGKKHNPEYLRKHIYDTSFDRNSYLYCMLFHDKELQKDFVDSFLAEIAGYENAPSDYLEVRGNYVYIKRDIFDNVEFIKDIAAYNTSLECRYLQTPSNKNKAVDKLKYTIIDFMDKTADIPVRTIIRTSHNRNNENSVLIPIVAKNRKDNRFLDNNDAYEINSAFGMEILSDVGRDISMKLSKSNSSDSTVYGIDFSEVDIACCVLNKIIESSVINKDHELAIDPELRLQALSRSPSTELSDTKLESPTWDRSQDGVLKDSSKEGAGRVSQLVLGEDDDSISLNLGVSEDSPKDTENICNEELKNSKLLIKVNLRRRNMGVVFSVKKEYHLLSDVA
;
A
#
# COMPACT_ATOMS: atom_id res chain seq x y z
N MET A 1 15.84 -24.01 -13.53
CA MET A 1 14.54 -23.98 -12.83
C MET A 1 14.55 -22.77 -11.91
N PRO A 2 13.50 -21.92 -11.91
CA PRO A 2 13.42 -20.77 -11.00
C PRO A 2 13.57 -21.23 -9.55
N ASN A 3 14.19 -20.40 -8.72
CA ASN A 3 14.17 -20.62 -7.28
C ASN A 3 12.71 -20.54 -6.81
N ILE A 4 12.12 -21.67 -6.41
CA ILE A 4 10.71 -21.74 -5.99
C ILE A 4 10.40 -20.68 -4.93
N SER A 5 11.36 -20.36 -4.06
CA SER A 5 11.17 -19.34 -3.03
C SER A 5 11.12 -17.91 -3.59
N GLU A 6 11.85 -17.64 -4.66
CA GLU A 6 11.75 -16.36 -5.38
C GLU A 6 10.38 -16.22 -6.05
N VAL A 7 9.92 -17.24 -6.76
CA VAL A 7 8.58 -17.23 -7.39
C VAL A 7 7.49 -17.02 -6.34
N ASN A 8 7.56 -17.72 -5.22
CA ASN A 8 6.62 -17.56 -4.11
C ASN A 8 6.61 -16.14 -3.55
N ARG A 9 7.80 -15.53 -3.36
CA ARG A 9 7.94 -14.15 -2.87
C ARG A 9 7.29 -13.15 -3.82
N GLU A 10 7.60 -13.24 -5.10
CA GLU A 10 7.07 -12.30 -6.09
C GLU A 10 5.57 -12.51 -6.33
N LEU A 11 5.09 -13.75 -6.31
CA LEU A 11 3.65 -14.04 -6.41
C LEU A 11 2.86 -13.47 -5.23
N VAL A 12 3.37 -13.58 -4.01
CA VAL A 12 2.74 -13.02 -2.81
C VAL A 12 2.78 -11.48 -2.84
N LYS A 13 3.88 -10.88 -3.31
CA LYS A 13 3.94 -9.42 -3.52
C LYS A 13 2.90 -8.96 -4.55
N ALA A 14 2.85 -9.58 -5.73
CA ALA A 14 1.88 -9.27 -6.77
C ALA A 14 0.43 -9.41 -6.26
N PHE A 15 0.14 -10.48 -5.52
CA PHE A 15 -1.16 -10.68 -4.88
C PHE A 15 -1.49 -9.57 -3.88
N ASN A 16 -0.55 -9.20 -3.01
CA ASN A 16 -0.74 -8.13 -2.02
C ASN A 16 -1.04 -6.77 -2.69
N ILE A 17 -0.21 -6.38 -3.65
CA ILE A 17 -0.37 -5.12 -4.38
C ILE A 17 -1.68 -5.12 -5.15
N SER A 18 -2.02 -6.21 -5.83
CA SER A 18 -3.27 -6.31 -6.60
C SER A 18 -4.52 -6.24 -5.71
N LEU A 19 -4.50 -6.83 -4.50
CA LEU A 19 -5.59 -6.67 -3.52
C LEU A 19 -5.79 -5.21 -3.10
N ARG A 20 -4.69 -4.46 -2.91
CA ARG A 20 -4.74 -3.04 -2.56
C ARG A 20 -5.24 -2.20 -3.73
N PHE A 21 -4.65 -2.38 -4.91
CA PHE A 21 -4.97 -1.64 -6.13
C PHE A 21 -6.46 -1.77 -6.50
N ASN A 22 -7.01 -2.98 -6.36
CA ASN A 22 -8.42 -3.24 -6.59
C ASN A 22 -9.34 -2.83 -5.43
N GLY A 23 -8.83 -2.17 -4.39
CA GLY A 23 -9.61 -1.73 -3.22
C GLY A 23 -10.22 -2.87 -2.41
N ILE A 24 -9.72 -4.11 -2.55
CA ILE A 24 -10.25 -5.30 -1.89
C ILE A 24 -9.79 -5.32 -0.43
N ALA A 25 -8.48 -5.38 -0.21
CA ALA A 25 -7.92 -5.49 1.13
C ALA A 25 -6.57 -4.80 1.23
N VAL A 26 -6.33 -4.18 2.37
CA VAL A 26 -5.00 -3.72 2.77
C VAL A 26 -4.32 -4.87 3.49
N THR A 27 -3.14 -5.30 3.04
CA THR A 27 -2.45 -6.46 3.62
C THR A 27 -0.96 -6.20 3.84
N ASN A 28 -0.37 -6.90 4.82
CA ASN A 28 1.07 -6.89 5.12
C ASN A 28 1.69 -8.28 4.87
N LEU A 29 1.25 -8.95 3.81
CA LEU A 29 1.69 -10.30 3.50
C LEU A 29 3.20 -10.31 3.25
N THR A 30 3.91 -11.16 3.99
CA THR A 30 5.34 -11.43 3.80
C THR A 30 5.57 -12.92 3.62
N VAL A 31 6.69 -13.29 2.99
CA VAL A 31 7.09 -14.70 2.87
C VAL A 31 8.26 -14.98 3.80
N GLN A 32 8.08 -15.97 4.68
CA GLN A 32 9.08 -16.43 5.62
C GLN A 32 9.37 -17.90 5.38
N ASN A 33 10.65 -18.27 5.38
CA ASN A 33 11.04 -19.68 5.31
C ASN A 33 10.99 -20.28 6.73
N LEU A 34 10.05 -21.19 6.96
CA LEU A 34 9.87 -21.91 8.22
C LEU A 34 10.14 -23.39 7.95
N HIS A 35 11.18 -23.92 8.59
CA HIS A 35 11.55 -25.34 8.47
C HIS A 35 11.76 -25.82 7.02
N GLY A 36 12.39 -24.99 6.18
CA GLY A 36 12.68 -25.33 4.79
C GLY A 36 11.50 -25.11 3.83
N LYS A 37 10.38 -24.57 4.31
CA LYS A 37 9.20 -24.29 3.51
C LYS A 37 8.82 -22.82 3.57
N ASP A 38 8.31 -22.29 2.48
CA ASP A 38 7.84 -20.91 2.48
C ASP A 38 6.42 -20.82 3.02
N HIS A 39 6.22 -19.82 3.87
CA HIS A 39 4.94 -19.51 4.48
C HIS A 39 4.56 -18.06 4.18
N ILE A 40 3.30 -17.85 3.86
CA ILE A 40 2.68 -16.53 3.90
C ILE A 40 2.44 -16.17 5.36
N VAL A 41 2.87 -14.99 5.77
CA VAL A 41 2.71 -14.48 7.13
C VAL A 41 2.00 -13.14 7.12
N ILE A 42 0.97 -13.02 7.97
CA ILE A 42 0.27 -11.78 8.30
C ILE A 42 0.56 -11.47 9.77
N SER A 43 1.08 -10.26 10.03
CA SER A 43 1.33 -9.81 11.40
C SER A 43 0.23 -8.86 11.86
N PHE A 44 -0.32 -9.09 13.05
CA PHE A 44 -1.35 -8.25 13.65
C PHE A 44 -0.79 -7.35 14.74
N ASP A 45 -1.41 -6.19 14.93
CA ASP A 45 -1.09 -5.29 16.02
C ASP A 45 -1.25 -6.00 17.38
N LYS A 46 -0.39 -5.67 18.36
CA LYS A 46 -0.36 -6.32 19.68
C LYS A 46 -1.71 -6.24 20.41
N ASN A 47 -2.50 -5.21 20.12
CA ASN A 47 -3.77 -4.96 20.77
C ASN A 47 -4.93 -5.74 20.11
N MET A 48 -4.70 -6.45 19.00
CA MET A 48 -5.72 -7.28 18.37
C MET A 48 -5.90 -8.62 19.08
N ASN A 49 -7.14 -8.90 19.49
CA ASN A 49 -7.53 -10.22 19.96
C ASN A 49 -7.83 -11.19 18.80
N SER A 50 -7.92 -12.48 19.07
CA SER A 50 -8.11 -13.50 18.03
C SER A 50 -9.38 -13.29 17.21
N LYS A 51 -10.46 -12.81 17.83
CA LYS A 51 -11.72 -12.50 17.13
C LYS A 51 -11.54 -11.37 16.12
N GLN A 52 -10.79 -10.33 16.47
CA GLN A 52 -10.48 -9.23 15.55
C GLN A 52 -9.59 -9.69 14.40
N CYS A 53 -8.53 -10.47 14.67
CA CYS A 53 -7.68 -11.04 13.62
C CYS A 53 -8.50 -11.91 12.64
N MET A 54 -9.35 -12.79 13.15
CA MET A 54 -10.21 -13.62 12.31
C MET A 54 -11.25 -12.82 11.53
N LYS A 55 -11.80 -11.76 12.13
CA LYS A 55 -12.71 -10.84 11.43
C LYS A 55 -12.03 -10.18 10.23
N TYR A 56 -10.77 -9.77 10.36
CA TYR A 56 -9.98 -9.25 9.23
C TYR A 56 -9.83 -10.29 8.11
N LEU A 57 -9.39 -11.51 8.46
CA LEU A 57 -9.17 -12.59 7.47
C LEU A 57 -10.47 -12.94 6.73
N ASN A 58 -11.58 -13.08 7.47
CA ASN A 58 -12.89 -13.34 6.88
C ASN A 58 -13.39 -12.18 6.01
N ASN A 59 -13.12 -10.93 6.39
CA ASN A 59 -13.46 -9.77 5.58
C ASN A 59 -12.70 -9.75 4.26
N MET A 60 -11.39 -10.06 4.27
CA MET A 60 -10.59 -10.21 3.07
C MET A 60 -11.17 -11.30 2.15
N LYS A 61 -11.45 -12.50 2.70
CA LYS A 61 -12.12 -13.59 1.98
C LYS A 61 -13.42 -13.11 1.31
N GLU A 62 -14.33 -12.53 2.08
CA GLU A 62 -15.63 -12.07 1.59
C GLU A 62 -15.50 -11.04 0.47
N LYS A 63 -14.54 -10.12 0.57
CA LYS A 63 -14.33 -9.09 -0.44
C LYS A 63 -13.71 -9.64 -1.73
N ILE A 64 -12.79 -10.60 -1.64
CA ILE A 64 -12.27 -11.32 -2.81
C ILE A 64 -13.43 -12.01 -3.54
N ILE A 65 -14.31 -12.69 -2.80
CA ILE A 65 -15.50 -13.33 -3.39
C ILE A 65 -16.41 -12.27 -4.03
N LYS A 66 -16.78 -11.21 -3.30
CA LYS A 66 -17.71 -10.18 -3.77
C LYS A 66 -17.23 -9.37 -4.99
N ARG A 67 -15.91 -9.20 -5.17
CA ARG A 67 -15.36 -8.44 -6.31
C ARG A 67 -15.72 -9.11 -7.63
N SER A 68 -15.69 -10.43 -7.67
CA SER A 68 -15.73 -11.16 -8.94
C SER A 68 -16.78 -12.27 -9.01
N TYR A 69 -17.36 -12.66 -7.89
CA TYR A 69 -18.37 -13.72 -7.80
C TYR A 69 -19.58 -13.27 -7.00
N ARG A 70 -20.73 -13.87 -7.29
CA ARG A 70 -21.97 -13.62 -6.56
C ARG A 70 -21.92 -14.17 -5.13
N ASP A 71 -21.30 -15.33 -4.96
CA ASP A 71 -21.24 -16.06 -3.70
C ASP A 71 -20.05 -17.03 -3.66
N GLU A 72 -19.84 -17.67 -2.51
CA GLU A 72 -18.75 -18.62 -2.29
C GLU A 72 -18.87 -19.87 -3.17
N LYS A 73 -20.10 -20.31 -3.50
CA LYS A 73 -20.31 -21.48 -4.38
C LYS A 73 -19.83 -21.17 -5.80
N ALA A 74 -20.12 -19.97 -6.30
CA ALA A 74 -19.62 -19.48 -7.57
C ALA A 74 -18.10 -19.31 -7.54
N ALA A 75 -17.52 -18.72 -6.49
CA ALA A 75 -16.06 -18.64 -6.35
C ALA A 75 -15.40 -20.02 -6.35
N GLY A 76 -16.08 -21.04 -5.81
CA GLY A 76 -15.64 -22.43 -5.80
C GLY A 76 -15.55 -23.10 -7.17
N VAL A 77 -16.06 -22.49 -8.26
CA VAL A 77 -15.84 -23.02 -9.62
C VAL A 77 -14.43 -22.71 -10.12
N SER A 78 -13.87 -21.58 -9.71
CA SER A 78 -12.53 -21.13 -10.10
C SER A 78 -11.47 -21.47 -9.05
N TYR A 79 -11.75 -21.15 -7.78
CA TYR A 79 -10.79 -21.32 -6.69
C TYR A 79 -10.86 -22.68 -6.01
N ASN A 80 -9.75 -23.05 -5.35
CA ASN A 80 -9.74 -24.12 -4.37
C ASN A 80 -9.99 -23.56 -2.96
N LEU A 81 -11.25 -23.56 -2.54
CA LEU A 81 -11.68 -22.93 -1.27
C LEU A 81 -11.11 -23.59 -0.01
N LYS A 82 -10.43 -24.73 -0.13
CA LYS A 82 -9.74 -25.41 0.97
C LYS A 82 -8.41 -24.75 1.36
N PHE A 83 -7.91 -23.82 0.54
CA PHE A 83 -6.61 -23.18 0.73
C PHE A 83 -6.76 -21.66 0.89
N PHE A 84 -5.69 -21.01 1.34
CA PHE A 84 -5.60 -19.55 1.39
C PHE A 84 -5.87 -18.95 -0.01
N PRO A 85 -6.58 -17.81 -0.13
CA PRO A 85 -7.09 -16.92 0.91
C PRO A 85 -8.49 -17.26 1.46
N PHE A 86 -9.01 -18.48 1.25
CA PHE A 86 -10.41 -18.83 1.59
C PHE A 86 -10.55 -19.72 2.82
N ALA A 87 -9.50 -20.45 3.17
CA ALA A 87 -9.43 -21.31 4.36
C ALA A 87 -8.39 -20.80 5.34
N PHE A 88 -8.81 -20.59 6.59
CA PHE A 88 -7.94 -20.19 7.69
C PHE A 88 -7.98 -21.29 8.74
N ASN A 89 -6.85 -21.92 9.05
CA ASN A 89 -6.79 -22.86 10.17
C ASN A 89 -6.85 -22.07 11.48
N THR A 90 -8.02 -22.07 12.12
CA THR A 90 -8.38 -21.15 13.20
C THR A 90 -7.93 -21.60 14.59
N LYS A 91 -7.38 -22.82 14.73
CA LYS A 91 -7.26 -23.44 16.05
C LYS A 91 -6.29 -22.69 16.97
N HIS A 92 -5.21 -22.10 16.47
CA HIS A 92 -4.37 -21.17 17.24
C HIS A 92 -3.67 -20.17 16.31
N LEU A 93 -3.89 -18.87 16.51
CA LEU A 93 -3.03 -17.83 15.93
C LEU A 93 -1.75 -17.77 16.77
N PRO A 94 -0.59 -18.28 16.28
CA PRO A 94 0.64 -18.25 17.04
C PRO A 94 1.02 -16.82 17.39
N ARG A 95 1.74 -16.67 18.50
CA ARG A 95 2.36 -15.39 18.85
C ARG A 95 3.81 -15.38 18.40
N ASP A 96 4.28 -14.24 17.95
CA ASP A 96 5.71 -14.03 17.76
C ASP A 96 6.41 -13.79 19.10
N ASN A 97 7.74 -13.65 19.06
CA ASN A 97 8.58 -13.40 20.22
C ASN A 97 8.22 -12.10 20.97
N LYS A 98 7.45 -11.20 20.33
CA LYS A 98 6.96 -9.94 20.90
C LYS A 98 5.52 -10.07 21.43
N GLY A 99 4.98 -11.29 21.48
CA GLY A 99 3.62 -11.56 21.93
C GLY A 99 2.53 -11.17 20.94
N ARG A 100 2.85 -10.75 19.70
CA ARG A 100 1.86 -10.36 18.69
C ARG A 100 1.31 -11.58 17.99
N LYS A 101 0.00 -11.60 17.72
CA LYS A 101 -0.60 -12.69 16.94
C LYS A 101 -0.12 -12.61 15.49
N LYS A 102 0.10 -13.77 14.90
CA LYS A 102 0.38 -13.93 13.47
C LYS A 102 -0.56 -14.97 12.89
N PHE A 103 -0.89 -14.79 11.62
CA PHE A 103 -1.41 -15.87 10.79
C PHE A 103 -0.27 -16.35 9.90
N SER A 104 -0.13 -17.67 9.77
CA SER A 104 0.87 -18.30 8.92
C SER A 104 0.26 -19.50 8.19
N VAL A 105 0.53 -19.61 6.90
CA VAL A 105 0.11 -20.74 6.07
C VAL A 105 1.23 -21.11 5.10
N GLU A 106 1.49 -22.41 4.98
CA GLU A 106 2.47 -22.94 4.02
C GLU A 106 2.01 -22.63 2.58
N ILE A 107 2.95 -22.28 1.70
CA ILE A 107 2.68 -22.11 0.27
C ILE A 107 2.78 -23.48 -0.40
N ASP A 108 1.72 -24.28 -0.25
CA ASP A 108 1.55 -25.52 -0.98
C ASP A 108 0.97 -25.29 -2.39
N GLU A 109 0.81 -26.36 -3.18
CA GLU A 109 0.25 -26.28 -4.54
C GLU A 109 -1.15 -25.63 -4.59
N GLY A 110 -1.96 -25.81 -3.55
CA GLY A 110 -3.31 -25.26 -3.47
C GLY A 110 -3.31 -23.76 -3.21
N VAL A 111 -2.45 -23.29 -2.30
CA VAL A 111 -2.22 -21.86 -2.07
C VAL A 111 -1.63 -21.22 -3.32
N PHE A 112 -0.59 -21.83 -3.90
CA PHE A 112 0.07 -21.34 -5.11
C PHE A 112 -0.91 -21.20 -6.28
N PHE A 113 -1.76 -22.21 -6.51
CA PHE A 113 -2.82 -22.17 -7.52
C PHE A 113 -3.79 -21.00 -7.27
N ASN A 114 -4.29 -20.83 -6.04
CA ASN A 114 -5.23 -19.75 -5.74
C ASN A 114 -4.63 -18.35 -5.96
N LEU A 115 -3.35 -18.14 -5.63
CA LEU A 115 -2.67 -16.86 -5.89
C LEU A 115 -2.59 -16.56 -7.38
N LYS A 116 -2.20 -17.55 -8.20
CA LYS A 116 -2.18 -17.44 -9.66
C LYS A 116 -3.58 -17.20 -10.25
N CYS A 117 -4.59 -17.92 -9.78
CA CYS A 117 -5.98 -17.72 -10.20
C CYS A 117 -6.45 -16.29 -9.92
N TYR A 118 -6.10 -15.74 -8.75
CA TYR A 118 -6.48 -14.37 -8.42
C TYR A 118 -5.82 -13.36 -9.36
N LEU A 119 -4.53 -13.51 -9.68
CA LEU A 119 -3.86 -12.62 -10.63
C LEU A 119 -4.44 -12.73 -12.05
N ALA A 120 -4.71 -13.94 -12.55
CA ALA A 120 -5.37 -14.14 -13.84
C ALA A 120 -6.73 -13.43 -13.89
N GLN A 121 -7.50 -13.58 -12.81
CA GLN A 121 -8.79 -12.92 -12.66
C GLN A 121 -8.67 -11.39 -12.57
N ALA A 122 -7.67 -10.87 -11.85
CA ALA A 122 -7.46 -9.42 -11.74
C ALA A 122 -7.16 -8.82 -13.11
N LEU A 123 -6.25 -9.42 -13.89
CA LEU A 123 -5.92 -8.98 -15.25
C LEU A 123 -7.15 -9.01 -16.18
N ALA A 124 -7.92 -10.09 -16.14
CA ALA A 124 -9.16 -10.16 -16.92
C ALA A 124 -10.22 -9.14 -16.44
N GLY A 125 -10.28 -8.90 -15.14
CA GLY A 125 -11.13 -7.89 -14.52
C GLY A 125 -10.81 -6.48 -15.01
N ASP A 126 -9.53 -6.12 -15.08
CA ASP A 126 -9.09 -4.81 -15.56
C ASP A 126 -9.46 -4.60 -17.04
N VAL A 127 -9.28 -5.63 -17.88
CA VAL A 127 -9.67 -5.60 -19.29
C VAL A 127 -11.19 -5.45 -19.44
N THR A 128 -11.99 -6.24 -18.71
CA THR A 128 -13.45 -6.15 -18.77
C THR A 128 -13.99 -4.81 -18.24
N GLU A 129 -13.37 -4.24 -17.21
CA GLU A 129 -13.71 -2.90 -16.71
C GLU A 129 -13.39 -1.82 -17.77
N GLY A 130 -12.26 -1.96 -18.47
CA GLY A 130 -11.91 -1.13 -19.63
C GLY A 130 -12.95 -1.20 -20.74
N MET A 131 -13.36 -2.41 -21.12
CA MET A 131 -14.42 -2.65 -22.11
C MET A 131 -15.77 -2.05 -21.69
N GLY A 132 -16.06 -2.01 -20.38
CA GLY A 132 -17.31 -1.47 -19.84
C GLY A 132 -17.50 0.01 -20.19
N LYS A 133 -16.40 0.75 -20.37
CA LYS A 133 -16.42 2.15 -20.82
C LYS A 133 -16.84 2.30 -22.29
N LYS A 134 -16.64 1.25 -23.10
CA LYS A 134 -16.96 1.21 -24.54
C LYS A 134 -18.35 0.65 -24.81
N HIS A 135 -18.73 -0.44 -24.14
CA HIS A 135 -19.92 -1.24 -24.48
C HIS A 135 -21.09 -1.18 -23.49
N ASN A 136 -21.00 -0.34 -22.46
CA ASN A 136 -21.90 -0.31 -21.28
C ASN A 136 -21.69 -1.50 -20.30
N PRO A 137 -21.41 -1.25 -19.00
CA PRO A 137 -21.17 -2.32 -18.02
C PRO A 137 -22.33 -3.29 -17.82
N GLU A 138 -23.59 -2.85 -17.96
CA GLU A 138 -24.76 -3.74 -17.83
C GLU A 138 -24.87 -4.71 -19.00
N TYR A 139 -24.46 -4.28 -20.20
CA TYR A 139 -24.43 -5.15 -21.37
C TYR A 139 -23.40 -6.26 -21.18
N LEU A 140 -22.20 -5.91 -20.71
CA LEU A 140 -21.14 -6.89 -20.43
C LEU A 140 -21.60 -7.94 -19.41
N ARG A 141 -22.24 -7.53 -18.31
CA ARG A 141 -22.72 -8.44 -17.26
C ARG A 141 -23.77 -9.45 -17.75
N LYS A 142 -24.47 -9.17 -18.84
CA LYS A 142 -25.48 -10.06 -19.44
C LYS A 142 -24.90 -11.02 -20.48
N HIS A 143 -23.68 -10.78 -20.95
CA HIS A 143 -23.10 -11.50 -22.09
C HIS A 143 -21.75 -12.14 -21.79
N ILE A 144 -21.17 -11.87 -20.62
CA ILE A 144 -19.88 -12.38 -20.16
C ILE A 144 -20.05 -13.02 -18.80
N TYR A 145 -19.57 -14.27 -18.65
CA TYR A 145 -19.72 -15.04 -17.42
C TYR A 145 -18.43 -15.79 -17.06
N ASP A 146 -18.04 -15.72 -15.79
CA ASP A 146 -17.05 -16.62 -15.21
C ASP A 146 -17.60 -18.05 -15.20
N THR A 147 -16.79 -19.03 -15.58
CA THR A 147 -17.25 -20.43 -15.68
C THR A 147 -16.19 -21.42 -15.19
N SER A 148 -16.62 -22.66 -14.96
CA SER A 148 -15.72 -23.75 -14.56
C SER A 148 -14.76 -24.13 -15.68
N PHE A 149 -13.56 -24.53 -15.31
CA PHE A 149 -12.51 -24.96 -16.24
C PHE A 149 -11.71 -26.13 -15.66
N ASP A 150 -10.97 -26.81 -16.52
CA ASP A 150 -9.97 -27.77 -16.08
C ASP A 150 -8.80 -27.05 -15.38
N ARG A 151 -8.74 -27.20 -14.06
CA ARG A 151 -7.72 -26.55 -13.22
C ARG A 151 -6.31 -27.07 -13.48
N ASN A 152 -6.18 -28.25 -14.10
CA ASN A 152 -4.86 -28.78 -14.45
C ASN A 152 -4.23 -28.00 -15.61
N SER A 153 -5.05 -27.43 -16.48
CA SER A 153 -4.60 -26.76 -17.71
C SER A 153 -4.74 -25.23 -17.66
N TYR A 154 -5.67 -24.71 -16.85
CA TYR A 154 -6.02 -23.28 -16.86
C TYR A 154 -6.13 -22.68 -15.46
N LEU A 155 -6.07 -21.34 -15.38
CA LEU A 155 -6.25 -20.55 -14.15
C LEU A 155 -7.56 -19.79 -14.11
N TYR A 156 -8.15 -19.52 -15.27
CA TYR A 156 -9.38 -18.74 -15.38
C TYR A 156 -10.07 -19.01 -16.72
N CYS A 157 -11.39 -18.91 -16.74
CA CYS A 157 -12.19 -19.07 -17.94
C CYS A 157 -13.40 -18.15 -17.94
N MET A 158 -13.65 -17.55 -19.10
CA MET A 158 -14.80 -16.70 -19.36
C MET A 158 -15.59 -17.23 -20.56
N LEU A 159 -16.91 -17.26 -20.41
CA LEU A 159 -17.87 -17.55 -21.47
C LEU A 159 -18.42 -16.23 -22.04
N PHE A 160 -18.42 -16.13 -23.38
CA PHE A 160 -18.97 -15.00 -24.11
C PHE A 160 -20.16 -15.44 -24.96
N HIS A 161 -21.34 -14.85 -24.74
CA HIS A 161 -22.50 -15.05 -25.61
C HIS A 161 -22.48 -14.15 -26.86
N ASP A 162 -21.61 -13.15 -26.86
CA ASP A 162 -21.40 -12.21 -27.96
C ASP A 162 -19.97 -12.36 -28.49
N LYS A 163 -19.85 -12.67 -29.78
CA LYS A 163 -18.55 -12.86 -30.44
C LYS A 163 -17.76 -11.56 -30.62
N GLU A 164 -18.43 -10.42 -30.77
CA GLU A 164 -17.76 -9.12 -30.83
C GLU A 164 -17.13 -8.79 -29.48
N LEU A 165 -17.84 -9.05 -28.38
CA LEU A 165 -17.27 -8.90 -27.03
C LEU A 165 -16.11 -9.87 -26.78
N GLN A 166 -16.22 -11.12 -27.24
CA GLN A 166 -15.13 -12.09 -27.14
C GLN A 166 -13.88 -11.58 -27.86
N LYS A 167 -14.04 -11.11 -29.10
CA LYS A 167 -12.94 -10.57 -29.88
C LYS A 167 -12.32 -9.34 -29.23
N ASP A 168 -13.14 -8.39 -28.78
CA ASP A 168 -12.65 -7.17 -28.12
C ASP A 168 -11.94 -7.48 -26.79
N PHE A 169 -12.40 -8.47 -26.04
CA PHE A 169 -11.70 -8.97 -24.86
C PHE A 169 -10.35 -9.57 -25.22
N VAL A 170 -10.30 -10.47 -26.20
CA VAL A 170 -9.04 -11.11 -26.64
C VAL A 170 -8.05 -10.05 -27.13
N ASP A 171 -8.45 -9.14 -28.01
CA ASP A 171 -7.58 -8.08 -28.53
C ASP A 171 -7.06 -7.17 -27.40
N SER A 172 -7.94 -6.78 -26.46
CA SER A 172 -7.57 -5.92 -25.33
C SER A 172 -6.67 -6.65 -24.33
N PHE A 173 -6.95 -7.92 -24.02
CA PHE A 173 -6.14 -8.73 -23.11
C PHE A 173 -4.76 -9.00 -23.71
N LEU A 174 -4.68 -9.32 -25.01
CA LEU A 174 -3.39 -9.50 -25.68
C LEU A 174 -2.57 -8.20 -25.66
N ALA A 175 -3.19 -7.04 -25.92
CA ALA A 175 -2.52 -5.75 -25.88
C ALA A 175 -2.05 -5.37 -24.48
N GLU A 176 -2.85 -5.64 -23.44
CA GLU A 176 -2.48 -5.41 -22.04
C GLU A 176 -1.27 -6.26 -21.65
N ILE A 177 -1.31 -7.57 -21.94
CA ILE A 177 -0.22 -8.49 -21.60
C ILE A 177 1.06 -8.13 -22.38
N ALA A 178 0.96 -7.78 -23.66
CA ALA A 178 2.10 -7.35 -24.47
C ALA A 178 2.73 -6.02 -23.99
N GLY A 179 2.06 -5.29 -23.10
CA GLY A 179 2.61 -4.09 -22.47
C GLY A 179 3.68 -4.37 -21.41
N TYR A 180 3.76 -5.62 -20.91
CA TYR A 180 4.81 -6.05 -19.97
C TYR A 180 6.03 -6.56 -20.73
N GLU A 181 7.23 -6.19 -20.27
CA GLU A 181 8.49 -6.54 -20.94
C GLU A 181 8.71 -8.05 -21.01
N ASN A 182 8.37 -8.76 -19.93
CA ASN A 182 8.64 -10.19 -19.77
C ASN A 182 7.41 -11.07 -20.06
N ALA A 183 6.43 -10.55 -20.80
CA ALA A 183 5.21 -11.26 -21.13
C ALA A 183 5.49 -12.60 -21.84
N PRO A 184 4.80 -13.69 -21.44
CA PRO A 184 4.88 -14.94 -22.19
C PRO A 184 4.30 -14.76 -23.59
N SER A 185 4.71 -15.60 -24.54
CA SER A 185 4.21 -15.56 -25.93
C SER A 185 2.90 -16.33 -26.14
N ASP A 186 2.62 -17.32 -25.29
CA ASP A 186 1.44 -18.16 -25.36
C ASP A 186 0.79 -18.32 -23.98
N TYR A 187 -0.36 -17.69 -23.78
CA TYR A 187 -0.98 -17.54 -22.45
C TYR A 187 -2.51 -17.56 -22.45
N LEU A 188 -3.11 -17.57 -23.63
CA LEU A 188 -4.55 -17.50 -23.81
C LEU A 188 -4.98 -18.55 -24.84
N GLU A 189 -6.12 -19.19 -24.60
CA GLU A 189 -6.70 -20.14 -25.53
C GLU A 189 -8.18 -19.85 -25.75
N VAL A 190 -8.62 -19.84 -27.01
CA VAL A 190 -10.02 -19.65 -27.37
C VAL A 190 -10.59 -20.97 -27.90
N ARG A 191 -11.64 -21.48 -27.26
CA ARG A 191 -12.38 -22.67 -27.74
C ARG A 191 -13.86 -22.34 -27.82
N GLY A 192 -14.37 -22.19 -29.05
CA GLY A 192 -15.75 -21.76 -29.26
C GLY A 192 -16.00 -20.41 -28.59
N ASN A 193 -16.98 -20.36 -27.69
CA ASN A 193 -17.37 -19.15 -26.96
C ASN A 193 -16.58 -18.95 -25.64
N TYR A 194 -15.60 -19.81 -25.37
CA TYR A 194 -14.81 -19.77 -24.14
C TYR A 194 -13.42 -19.19 -24.40
N VAL A 195 -12.98 -18.34 -23.49
CA VAL A 195 -11.61 -17.82 -23.43
C VAL A 195 -10.98 -18.31 -22.14
N TYR A 196 -9.81 -18.94 -22.24
CA TYR A 196 -9.08 -19.52 -21.12
C TYR A 196 -7.74 -18.81 -20.94
N ILE A 197 -7.37 -18.56 -19.69
CA ILE A 197 -6.01 -18.15 -19.31
C ILE A 197 -5.25 -19.41 -18.89
N LYS A 198 -4.12 -19.68 -19.55
CA LYS A 198 -3.32 -20.90 -19.35
C LYS A 198 -2.64 -20.91 -17.99
N ARG A 199 -2.36 -22.12 -17.49
CA ARG A 199 -1.80 -22.32 -16.13
C ARG A 199 -0.38 -21.82 -15.93
N ASP A 200 0.38 -21.84 -17.01
CA ASP A 200 1.81 -21.53 -17.08
C ASP A 200 2.09 -20.03 -17.34
N ILE A 201 1.07 -19.18 -17.55
CA ILE A 201 1.26 -17.73 -17.77
C ILE A 201 2.14 -17.06 -16.70
N PHE A 202 2.08 -17.54 -15.45
CA PHE A 202 2.86 -17.03 -14.32
C PHE A 202 4.02 -17.96 -13.92
N ASP A 203 4.60 -18.72 -14.85
CA ASP A 203 5.82 -19.49 -14.61
C ASP A 203 7.09 -18.64 -14.80
N ASN A 204 6.99 -17.53 -15.54
CA ASN A 204 8.05 -16.53 -15.63
C ASN A 204 8.00 -15.58 -14.42
N VAL A 205 9.01 -15.62 -13.56
CA VAL A 205 9.10 -14.76 -12.37
C VAL A 205 9.23 -13.28 -12.73
N GLU A 206 9.94 -12.96 -13.82
CA GLU A 206 10.10 -11.57 -14.25
C GLU A 206 8.77 -10.96 -14.72
N PHE A 207 7.91 -11.77 -15.34
CA PHE A 207 6.55 -11.34 -15.67
C PHE A 207 5.71 -11.01 -14.43
N ILE A 208 5.85 -11.80 -13.36
CA ILE A 208 5.17 -11.51 -12.08
C ILE A 208 5.69 -10.20 -11.48
N LYS A 209 7.01 -9.96 -11.55
CA LYS A 209 7.64 -8.72 -11.10
C LYS A 209 7.11 -7.52 -11.89
N ASP A 210 6.99 -7.63 -13.22
CA ASP A 210 6.45 -6.56 -14.07
C ASP A 210 5.02 -6.17 -13.66
N ILE A 211 4.15 -7.16 -13.43
CA ILE A 211 2.77 -6.91 -12.95
C ILE A 211 2.77 -6.21 -11.60
N ALA A 212 3.58 -6.68 -10.65
CA ALA A 212 3.66 -6.08 -9.32
C ALA A 212 4.20 -4.64 -9.39
N ALA A 213 5.22 -4.39 -10.21
CA ALA A 213 5.84 -3.10 -10.39
C ALA A 213 4.89 -2.09 -11.06
N TYR A 214 4.17 -2.52 -12.09
CA TYR A 214 3.16 -1.70 -12.77
C TYR A 214 2.06 -1.24 -11.80
N ASN A 215 1.44 -2.18 -11.08
CA ASN A 215 0.38 -1.87 -10.13
C ASN A 215 0.90 -1.01 -8.96
N THR A 216 2.13 -1.24 -8.52
CA THR A 216 2.76 -0.42 -7.47
C THR A 216 2.97 1.02 -7.95
N SER A 217 3.47 1.20 -9.17
CA SER A 217 3.66 2.51 -9.78
C SER A 217 2.33 3.29 -9.84
N LEU A 218 1.24 2.63 -10.27
CA LEU A 218 -0.08 3.24 -10.29
C LEU A 218 -0.59 3.63 -8.89
N GLU A 219 -0.46 2.75 -7.90
CA GLU A 219 -0.83 3.03 -6.50
C GLU A 219 -0.05 4.22 -5.92
N CYS A 220 1.27 4.23 -6.11
CA CYS A 220 2.12 5.31 -5.60
C CYS A 220 1.85 6.63 -6.31
N ARG A 221 1.64 6.64 -7.63
CA ARG A 221 1.23 7.85 -8.35
C ARG A 221 -0.15 8.33 -7.89
N TYR A 222 -1.03 7.46 -7.40
CA TYR A 222 -2.32 7.85 -6.83
C TYR A 222 -2.20 8.62 -5.50
N LEU A 223 -1.06 8.53 -4.81
CA LEU A 223 -0.76 9.35 -3.63
C LEU A 223 -0.78 10.85 -3.90
N GLN A 224 -0.73 11.28 -5.15
CA GLN A 224 -0.95 12.69 -5.49
C GLN A 224 -2.36 13.21 -5.16
N THR A 225 -3.33 12.32 -4.94
CA THR A 225 -4.69 12.70 -4.57
C THR A 225 -4.65 13.50 -3.25
N PRO A 226 -5.32 14.66 -3.15
CA PRO A 226 -5.41 15.41 -1.90
C PRO A 226 -5.97 14.54 -0.77
N SER A 227 -5.37 14.65 0.42
CA SER A 227 -5.76 13.87 1.60
C SER A 227 -7.25 13.98 1.95
N ASN A 228 -7.83 15.16 1.81
CA ASN A 228 -9.27 15.39 2.06
C ASN A 228 -10.20 14.77 1.00
N LYS A 229 -9.67 14.32 -0.14
CA LYS A 229 -10.46 13.69 -1.22
C LYS A 229 -10.49 12.17 -1.13
N ASN A 230 -9.48 11.54 -0.53
CA ASN A 230 -9.45 10.09 -0.40
C ASN A 230 -8.75 9.66 0.91
N LYS A 231 -9.55 9.12 1.84
CA LYS A 231 -9.10 8.64 3.15
C LYS A 231 -8.07 7.51 3.06
N ALA A 232 -8.13 6.65 2.03
CA ALA A 232 -7.16 5.55 1.86
C ALA A 232 -5.78 6.10 1.45
N VAL A 233 -5.76 7.09 0.55
CA VAL A 233 -4.53 7.79 0.16
C VAL A 233 -3.91 8.52 1.35
N ASP A 234 -4.74 9.22 2.11
CA ASP A 234 -4.30 9.95 3.30
C ASP A 234 -3.64 9.01 4.31
N LYS A 235 -4.26 7.87 4.61
CA LYS A 235 -3.69 6.84 5.48
C LYS A 235 -2.36 6.28 4.99
N LEU A 236 -2.22 6.04 3.68
CA LEU A 236 -0.96 5.56 3.14
C LEU A 236 0.15 6.61 3.26
N LYS A 237 -0.14 7.90 3.03
CA LYS A 237 0.81 8.99 3.32
C LYS A 237 1.22 9.03 4.77
N TYR A 238 0.25 8.95 5.69
CA TYR A 238 0.55 8.88 7.12
C TYR A 238 1.40 7.66 7.48
N THR A 239 1.19 6.52 6.83
CA THR A 239 2.00 5.33 7.06
C THR A 239 3.44 5.52 6.58
N ILE A 240 3.64 6.22 5.44
CA ILE A 240 4.97 6.60 4.94
C ILE A 240 5.68 7.55 5.91
N ILE A 241 4.96 8.57 6.40
CA ILE A 241 5.44 9.50 7.41
C ILE A 241 5.83 8.76 8.71
N ASP A 242 4.93 7.94 9.24
CA ASP A 242 5.16 7.18 10.48
C ASP A 242 6.34 6.20 10.35
N PHE A 243 6.62 5.71 9.14
CA PHE A 243 7.83 4.93 8.88
C PHE A 243 9.09 5.79 9.02
N MET A 244 9.16 6.91 8.31
CA MET A 244 10.30 7.84 8.39
C MET A 244 10.58 8.28 9.83
N ASP A 245 9.52 8.66 10.56
CA ASP A 245 9.59 9.09 11.96
C ASP A 245 10.15 7.99 12.87
N LYS A 246 9.75 6.73 12.67
CA LYS A 246 10.16 5.61 13.53
C LYS A 246 11.52 5.04 13.17
N THR A 247 11.93 5.08 11.91
CA THR A 247 13.18 4.43 11.46
C THR A 247 14.35 5.37 11.40
N ALA A 248 14.12 6.63 11.06
CA ALA A 248 15.17 7.64 10.91
C ALA A 248 15.14 8.71 12.02
N ASP A 249 14.17 8.64 12.95
CA ASP A 249 13.95 9.61 14.04
C ASP A 249 13.78 11.06 13.57
N ILE A 250 13.27 11.23 12.34
CA ILE A 250 13.02 12.54 11.73
C ILE A 250 11.52 12.82 11.82
N PRO A 251 11.06 13.86 12.55
CA PRO A 251 9.64 14.11 12.78
C PRO A 251 8.99 14.77 11.55
N VAL A 252 8.71 13.97 10.53
CA VAL A 252 7.98 14.38 9.34
C VAL A 252 6.53 14.64 9.74
N ARG A 253 6.09 15.89 9.57
CA ARG A 253 4.73 16.30 9.96
C ARG A 253 3.71 16.07 8.85
N THR A 254 4.13 16.31 7.63
CA THR A 254 3.25 16.30 6.46
C THR A 254 4.04 16.10 5.18
N ILE A 255 3.34 15.85 4.09
CA ILE A 255 3.90 15.70 2.76
C ILE A 255 3.19 16.68 1.83
N ILE A 256 3.98 17.53 1.17
CA ILE A 256 3.53 18.37 0.06
C ILE A 256 3.56 17.52 -1.21
N ARG A 257 2.58 17.74 -2.08
CA ARG A 257 2.50 17.11 -3.41
C ARG A 257 2.86 18.13 -4.47
N THR A 258 3.59 17.72 -5.49
CA THR A 258 3.94 18.58 -6.61
C THR A 258 4.06 17.77 -7.90
N SER A 259 4.17 18.47 -9.02
CA SER A 259 4.44 17.89 -10.35
C SER A 259 5.77 18.31 -10.89
N HIS A 260 6.28 17.59 -11.88
CA HIS A 260 7.42 18.09 -12.65
C HIS A 260 7.02 19.25 -13.56
N ASN A 261 7.97 20.16 -13.76
CA ASN A 261 7.89 21.29 -14.70
C ASN A 261 7.62 20.86 -16.14
N ARG A 262 8.10 19.67 -16.54
CA ARG A 262 8.15 19.25 -17.95
C ARG A 262 6.86 18.58 -18.43
N ASN A 263 6.16 17.86 -17.56
CA ASN A 263 5.03 17.01 -17.95
C ASN A 263 3.76 17.23 -17.10
N ASN A 264 3.80 18.11 -16.09
CA ASN A 264 2.70 18.34 -15.14
C ASN A 264 2.16 17.06 -14.46
N GLU A 265 2.92 15.98 -14.50
CA GLU A 265 2.57 14.75 -13.79
C GLU A 265 2.85 14.97 -12.31
N ASN A 266 1.83 14.86 -11.45
CA ASN A 266 2.07 14.96 -10.01
C ASN A 266 2.52 13.60 -9.48
N SER A 267 3.80 13.30 -9.64
CA SER A 267 4.45 12.09 -9.14
C SER A 267 5.34 12.34 -7.91
N VAL A 268 5.54 13.60 -7.53
CA VAL A 268 6.54 13.98 -6.53
C VAL A 268 5.90 14.32 -5.18
N LEU A 269 6.41 13.70 -4.12
CA LEU A 269 6.06 13.96 -2.73
C LEU A 269 7.24 14.60 -1.99
N ILE A 270 7.02 15.73 -1.33
CA ILE A 270 8.03 16.47 -0.57
C ILE A 270 7.69 16.40 0.92
N PRO A 271 8.42 15.60 1.72
CA PRO A 271 8.25 15.55 3.16
C PRO A 271 8.62 16.89 3.82
N ILE A 272 7.89 17.24 4.87
CA ILE A 272 8.10 18.47 5.66
C ILE A 272 8.30 18.10 7.12
N VAL A 273 9.42 18.52 7.68
CA VAL A 273 9.81 18.24 9.07
C VAL A 273 9.29 19.33 10.00
N ALA A 274 8.81 18.95 11.18
CA ALA A 274 8.54 19.90 12.25
C ALA A 274 9.86 20.29 12.95
N LYS A 275 10.25 21.57 12.87
CA LYS A 275 11.38 22.10 13.65
C LYS A 275 10.97 22.43 15.08
N ASN A 276 9.72 22.90 15.27
CA ASN A 276 9.05 23.19 16.54
C ASN A 276 7.52 23.19 16.31
N ARG A 277 6.68 23.38 17.35
CA ARG A 277 5.19 23.40 17.21
C ARG A 277 4.67 24.35 16.11
N LYS A 278 5.42 25.40 15.77
CA LYS A 278 5.05 26.46 14.81
C LYS A 278 5.91 26.54 13.54
N ASP A 279 7.07 25.89 13.48
CA ASP A 279 8.01 26.02 12.36
C ASP A 279 8.17 24.70 11.61
N ASN A 280 7.99 24.78 10.30
CA ASN A 280 8.18 23.69 9.35
C ASN A 280 9.43 23.96 8.51
N ARG A 281 10.17 22.91 8.16
CA ARG A 281 11.33 23.00 7.26
C ARG A 281 11.32 21.85 6.24
N PHE A 282 12.01 22.06 5.12
CA PHE A 282 12.37 20.96 4.22
C PHE A 282 13.43 20.09 4.90
N LEU A 283 13.51 18.83 4.45
CA LEU A 283 14.59 17.92 4.78
C LEU A 283 15.94 18.56 4.39
N ASP A 284 16.94 18.41 5.24
CA ASP A 284 18.32 18.67 4.86
C ASP A 284 18.98 17.39 4.31
N ASN A 285 20.24 17.50 3.88
CA ASN A 285 20.96 16.36 3.31
C ASN A 285 21.15 15.21 4.32
N ASN A 286 21.30 15.53 5.61
CA ASN A 286 21.47 14.51 6.64
C ASN A 286 20.13 13.77 6.87
N ASP A 287 19.01 14.49 6.94
CA ASP A 287 17.69 13.87 7.02
C ASP A 287 17.44 12.93 5.83
N ALA A 288 17.74 13.40 4.61
CA ALA A 288 17.56 12.60 3.40
C ALA A 288 18.44 11.34 3.42
N TYR A 289 19.69 11.46 3.88
CA TYR A 289 20.61 10.33 4.02
C TYR A 289 20.09 9.26 5.00
N GLU A 290 19.61 9.66 6.17
CA GLU A 290 19.07 8.73 7.18
C GLU A 290 17.81 8.03 6.69
N ILE A 291 16.89 8.76 6.03
CA ILE A 291 15.69 8.17 5.44
C ILE A 291 16.07 7.18 4.32
N ASN A 292 16.93 7.58 3.39
CA ASN A 292 17.40 6.71 2.30
C ASN A 292 18.05 5.43 2.85
N SER A 293 18.85 5.56 3.91
CA SER A 293 19.48 4.42 4.60
C SER A 293 18.44 3.47 5.22
N ALA A 294 17.36 4.01 5.80
CA ALA A 294 16.25 3.20 6.35
C ALA A 294 15.47 2.44 5.26
N PHE A 295 15.32 3.01 4.07
CA PHE A 295 14.74 2.32 2.92
C PHE A 295 15.71 1.36 2.23
N GLY A 296 17.02 1.53 2.43
CA GLY A 296 18.07 0.74 1.80
C GLY A 296 18.37 1.13 0.35
N MET A 297 17.88 2.29 -0.09
CA MET A 297 18.19 2.90 -1.39
C MET A 297 17.88 4.40 -1.37
N GLU A 298 18.40 5.12 -2.37
CA GLU A 298 18.10 6.54 -2.57
C GLU A 298 16.66 6.71 -3.10
N ILE A 299 15.70 6.97 -2.20
CA ILE A 299 14.31 7.28 -2.54
C ILE A 299 14.03 8.79 -2.53
N LEU A 300 14.87 9.56 -1.84
CA LEU A 300 14.82 11.01 -1.74
C LEU A 300 16.01 11.61 -2.48
N SER A 301 15.72 12.46 -3.46
CA SER A 301 16.71 13.20 -4.24
C SER A 301 16.33 14.67 -4.34
N ASP A 302 17.29 15.53 -4.72
CA ASP A 302 17.01 16.96 -4.91
C ASP A 302 16.10 17.17 -6.14
N VAL A 303 14.85 17.55 -5.88
CA VAL A 303 13.83 17.81 -6.89
C VAL A 303 13.59 19.31 -7.11
N GLY A 304 14.29 20.20 -6.39
CA GLY A 304 13.97 21.63 -6.31
C GLY A 304 13.94 22.35 -7.67
N ARG A 305 14.76 21.90 -8.64
CA ARG A 305 14.82 22.48 -10.00
C ARG A 305 13.80 21.88 -10.96
N ASP A 306 13.29 20.69 -10.66
CA ASP A 306 12.47 19.91 -11.60
C ASP A 306 10.97 19.99 -11.30
N ILE A 307 10.57 20.57 -10.17
CA ILE A 307 9.17 20.68 -9.75
C ILE A 307 8.50 22.02 -10.13
N SER A 308 7.18 21.97 -10.34
CA SER A 308 6.31 23.10 -10.73
C SER A 308 5.99 24.06 -9.60
N MET A 309 6.16 23.64 -8.35
CA MET A 309 5.93 24.46 -7.17
C MET A 309 6.99 25.57 -7.08
N LYS A 310 6.54 26.83 -7.17
CA LYS A 310 7.37 27.98 -6.82
C LYS A 310 7.53 28.03 -5.30
N LEU A 311 8.59 27.41 -4.80
CA LEU A 311 9.00 27.58 -3.42
C LEU A 311 9.46 29.03 -3.25
N SER A 312 8.77 29.79 -2.41
CA SER A 312 9.15 31.16 -2.08
C SER A 312 10.54 31.10 -1.46
N LYS A 313 11.56 31.40 -2.28
CA LYS A 313 12.97 31.38 -1.89
C LYS A 313 13.13 32.21 -0.62
N SER A 314 13.26 31.57 0.54
CA SER A 314 13.77 32.26 1.72
C SER A 314 15.27 32.48 1.50
N ASN A 315 15.59 33.58 0.83
CA ASN A 315 16.91 34.23 0.75
C ASN A 315 18.17 33.38 0.55
N SER A 316 18.07 32.17 0.00
CA SER A 316 19.22 31.46 -0.56
C SER A 316 18.85 30.87 -1.90
N SER A 317 19.70 31.12 -2.88
CA SER A 317 19.66 30.53 -4.23
C SER A 317 19.88 29.01 -4.24
N ASP A 318 20.14 28.40 -3.07
CA ASP A 318 20.64 27.03 -2.89
C ASP A 318 19.78 26.18 -1.94
N SER A 319 18.48 26.44 -1.82
CA SER A 319 17.61 25.54 -1.04
C SER A 319 17.36 24.25 -1.83
N THR A 320 18.22 23.26 -1.61
CA THR A 320 18.00 21.85 -1.97
C THR A 320 16.67 21.38 -1.38
N VAL A 321 15.85 20.72 -2.19
CA VAL A 321 14.53 20.26 -1.77
C VAL A 321 14.45 18.78 -2.07
N TYR A 322 14.45 17.97 -1.03
CA TYR A 322 14.36 16.53 -1.19
C TYR A 322 12.91 16.07 -1.37
N GLY A 323 12.68 15.24 -2.38
CA GLY A 323 11.38 14.67 -2.67
C GLY A 323 11.49 13.23 -3.16
N ILE A 324 10.40 12.49 -2.99
CA ILE A 324 10.21 11.14 -3.50
C ILE A 324 9.51 11.25 -4.84
N ASP A 325 10.16 10.80 -5.90
CA ASP A 325 9.57 10.78 -7.23
C ASP A 325 9.04 9.39 -7.59
N PHE A 326 7.71 9.25 -7.60
CA PHE A 326 7.04 8.03 -8.01
C PHE A 326 6.87 7.90 -9.54
N SER A 327 7.49 8.79 -10.32
CA SER A 327 7.66 8.54 -11.75
C SER A 327 8.63 7.37 -11.98
N GLU A 328 9.61 7.22 -11.09
CA GLU A 328 10.58 6.14 -11.04
C GLU A 328 9.98 4.88 -10.37
N VAL A 329 9.89 3.80 -11.15
CA VAL A 329 9.21 2.56 -10.75
C VAL A 329 9.93 1.88 -9.58
N ASP A 330 11.26 1.91 -9.55
CA ASP A 330 12.07 1.30 -8.49
C ASP A 330 11.84 2.00 -7.13
N ILE A 331 11.70 3.34 -7.15
CA ILE A 331 11.39 4.13 -5.95
C ILE A 331 9.99 3.76 -5.44
N ALA A 332 8.99 3.69 -6.33
CA ALA A 332 7.63 3.28 -5.96
C ALA A 332 7.62 1.88 -5.35
N CYS A 333 8.29 0.92 -5.99
CA CYS A 333 8.39 -0.46 -5.52
C CYS A 333 9.07 -0.53 -4.15
N CYS A 334 10.19 0.16 -3.96
CA CYS A 334 10.89 0.16 -2.68
C CYS A 334 10.05 0.74 -1.56
N VAL A 335 9.49 1.94 -1.75
CA VAL A 335 8.69 2.61 -0.73
C VAL A 335 7.52 1.72 -0.32
N LEU A 336 6.73 1.24 -1.27
CA LEU A 336 5.54 0.46 -0.96
C LEU A 336 5.87 -0.90 -0.33
N ASN A 337 6.87 -1.62 -0.84
CA ASN A 337 7.32 -2.88 -0.26
C ASN A 337 7.83 -2.69 1.17
N LYS A 338 8.66 -1.66 1.42
CA LYS A 338 9.17 -1.39 2.77
C LYS A 338 8.07 -1.05 3.75
N ILE A 339 7.08 -0.26 3.35
CA ILE A 339 5.91 0.04 4.17
C ILE A 339 5.13 -1.24 4.51
N ILE A 340 4.86 -2.09 3.52
CA ILE A 340 4.14 -3.36 3.71
C ILE A 340 4.90 -4.29 4.66
N GLU A 341 6.19 -4.51 4.42
CA GLU A 341 7.06 -5.39 5.22
C GLU A 341 7.20 -4.91 6.68
N SER A 342 7.17 -3.59 6.87
CA SER A 342 7.35 -2.92 8.16
C SER A 342 6.04 -2.71 8.92
N SER A 343 4.91 -3.13 8.36
CA SER A 343 3.58 -2.89 8.92
C SER A 343 3.00 -4.09 9.67
N VAL A 344 2.09 -3.79 10.58
CA VAL A 344 1.10 -4.71 11.15
C VAL A 344 -0.30 -4.32 10.70
N ILE A 345 -1.23 -5.27 10.70
CA ILE A 345 -2.67 -4.99 10.53
C ILE A 345 -3.24 -4.55 11.87
N ASN A 346 -3.93 -3.41 11.90
CA ASN A 346 -4.57 -2.89 13.10
C ASN A 346 -6.07 -3.29 13.21
N LYS A 347 -6.71 -2.89 14.31
CA LYS A 347 -8.13 -3.19 14.60
C LYS A 347 -9.11 -2.64 13.55
N ASP A 348 -8.69 -1.61 12.82
CA ASP A 348 -9.47 -0.93 11.78
C ASP A 348 -9.21 -1.53 10.38
N HIS A 349 -8.44 -2.63 10.33
CA HIS A 349 -8.07 -3.37 9.11
C HIS A 349 -7.14 -2.57 8.17
N GLU A 350 -6.28 -1.74 8.75
CA GLU A 350 -5.35 -0.86 8.04
C GLU A 350 -3.90 -1.22 8.35
N LEU A 351 -2.96 -0.74 7.53
CA LEU A 351 -1.54 -0.80 7.87
C LEU A 351 -1.24 0.20 8.99
N ALA A 352 -0.44 -0.24 9.95
CA ALA A 352 0.24 0.62 10.90
C ALA A 352 1.70 0.17 10.98
N ILE A 353 2.66 1.10 11.00
CA ILE A 353 4.07 0.73 11.14
C ILE A 353 4.29 0.09 12.50
N ASP A 354 4.98 -1.06 12.49
CA ASP A 354 5.31 -1.81 13.70
C ASP A 354 5.95 -0.86 14.74
N PRO A 355 5.31 -0.63 15.91
CA PRO A 355 5.85 0.28 16.91
C PRO A 355 7.23 -0.16 17.42
N GLU A 356 7.54 -1.44 17.31
CA GLU A 356 8.81 -2.03 17.75
C GLU A 356 9.94 -1.85 16.72
N LEU A 357 9.66 -1.28 15.56
CA LEU A 357 10.64 -1.04 14.50
C LEU A 357 11.65 0.04 14.91
N ARG A 358 11.21 1.03 15.71
CA ARG A 358 12.08 2.03 16.35
C ARG A 358 13.17 1.38 17.22
N LEU A 359 12.81 0.35 18.00
CA LEU A 359 13.77 -0.37 18.86
C LEU A 359 14.78 -1.20 18.04
N GLN A 360 14.37 -1.71 16.88
CA GLN A 360 15.26 -2.40 15.95
C GLN A 360 16.18 -1.44 15.19
N ALA A 361 15.72 -0.24 14.86
CA ALA A 361 16.55 0.80 14.27
C ALA A 361 17.62 1.31 15.26
N LEU A 362 17.23 1.58 16.51
CA LEU A 362 18.14 2.05 17.57
C LEU A 362 19.21 1.02 17.96
N SER A 363 18.94 -0.29 17.79
CA SER A 363 19.93 -1.35 18.02
C SER A 363 20.89 -1.57 16.85
N ARG A 364 20.64 -0.91 15.70
CA ARG A 364 21.52 -0.93 14.52
C ARG A 364 22.33 0.34 14.35
N SER A 365 22.10 1.37 15.15
CA SER A 365 22.98 2.54 15.19
C SER A 365 24.39 2.08 15.56
N PRO A 366 25.42 2.40 14.76
CA PRO A 366 26.78 1.99 15.07
C PRO A 366 27.15 2.60 16.41
N SER A 367 27.42 1.74 17.38
CA SER A 367 28.18 2.13 18.57
C SER A 367 29.46 2.73 18.03
N THR A 368 29.72 4.00 18.35
CA THR A 368 30.95 4.70 18.05
C THR A 368 32.12 3.75 18.30
N GLU A 369 32.84 3.34 17.24
CA GLU A 369 34.18 2.79 17.38
C GLU A 369 35.05 3.91 17.94
N LEU A 370 35.02 4.04 19.27
CA LEU A 370 36.06 4.71 20.02
C LEU A 370 37.29 3.81 19.88
N SER A 371 38.23 4.32 19.12
CA SER A 371 39.60 3.84 18.95
C SER A 371 40.21 3.33 20.26
N ASP A 372 40.39 2.02 20.37
CA ASP A 372 41.35 1.45 21.33
C ASP A 372 42.77 1.63 20.78
N THR A 373 43.25 2.86 20.89
CA THR A 373 44.66 3.12 21.08
C THR A 373 45.15 2.29 22.27
N LYS A 374 46.12 1.41 22.00
CA LYS A 374 46.97 0.73 22.98
C LYS A 374 47.22 1.63 24.20
N LEU A 375 46.59 1.30 25.33
CA LEU A 375 47.05 1.74 26.63
C LEU A 375 47.63 0.53 27.34
N GLU A 376 48.94 0.61 27.59
CA GLU A 376 49.70 -0.38 28.33
C GLU A 376 49.11 -0.57 29.73
N SER A 377 48.93 -1.83 30.08
CA SER A 377 48.50 -2.31 31.40
C SER A 377 49.51 -1.97 32.49
N PRO A 378 49.11 -1.37 33.63
CA PRO A 378 49.90 -1.40 34.83
C PRO A 378 49.63 -2.71 35.58
N THR A 379 50.71 -3.47 35.76
CA THR A 379 50.87 -4.62 36.64
C THR A 379 50.28 -4.39 38.03
N TRP A 380 49.41 -5.31 38.48
CA TRP A 380 48.97 -5.43 39.86
C TRP A 380 49.99 -6.26 40.65
N ASP A 381 50.50 -5.67 41.73
CA ASP A 381 51.25 -6.39 42.76
C ASP A 381 50.36 -6.59 44.00
N ARG A 382 50.49 -7.76 44.61
CA ARG A 382 49.70 -8.25 45.75
C ARG A 382 50.13 -7.59 47.06
N SER A 383 49.16 -7.21 47.90
CA SER A 383 49.25 -7.45 49.36
C SER A 383 47.98 -7.10 50.14
N GLN A 384 47.50 -8.11 50.87
CA GLN A 384 47.02 -8.13 52.27
C GLN A 384 45.68 -7.49 52.72
N ASP A 385 44.88 -8.39 53.29
CA ASP A 385 44.21 -8.36 54.61
C ASP A 385 42.97 -7.49 54.91
N GLY A 386 42.01 -8.15 55.59
CA GLY A 386 40.96 -7.54 56.45
C GLY A 386 39.55 -7.59 55.85
N VAL A 387 38.68 -8.58 56.13
CA VAL A 387 37.86 -8.83 57.35
C VAL A 387 36.71 -7.82 57.56
N LEU A 388 35.51 -8.40 57.82
CA LEU A 388 34.20 -7.86 58.28
C LEU A 388 33.16 -7.58 57.16
N LYS A 389 32.09 -8.39 56.98
CA LYS A 389 30.87 -8.72 57.78
C LYS A 389 29.83 -7.59 57.89
N ASP A 390 28.61 -7.97 57.49
CA ASP A 390 27.28 -7.60 57.98
C ASP A 390 26.62 -6.23 57.65
N SER A 391 25.62 -6.34 56.75
CA SER A 391 24.19 -6.14 57.03
C SER A 391 23.53 -4.74 57.06
N SER A 392 22.33 -4.76 56.46
CA SER A 392 21.07 -4.15 56.93
C SER A 392 20.62 -2.75 56.42
N LYS A 393 19.46 -2.83 55.73
CA LYS A 393 18.18 -2.15 55.97
C LYS A 393 17.97 -0.63 55.77
N GLU A 394 16.90 -0.39 54.99
CA GLU A 394 15.76 0.54 55.18
C GLU A 394 15.92 2.05 54.95
N GLY A 395 14.85 2.63 54.36
CA GLY A 395 14.58 4.06 54.21
C GLY A 395 13.90 4.37 52.86
N ALA A 396 12.58 4.21 52.69
CA ALA A 396 11.51 5.15 53.05
C ALA A 396 11.51 6.49 52.28
N GLY A 397 10.42 6.73 51.54
CA GLY A 397 9.84 8.07 51.36
C GLY A 397 9.94 8.73 49.98
N ARG A 398 8.84 8.74 49.20
CA ARG A 398 7.89 9.88 49.09
C ARG A 398 7.08 9.81 47.79
N VAL A 399 5.77 9.77 47.99
CA VAL A 399 4.72 10.13 47.02
C VAL A 399 4.62 11.65 46.98
N SER A 400 4.40 12.25 45.82
CA SER A 400 3.84 13.60 45.71
C SER A 400 2.95 13.68 44.47
N GLN A 401 1.63 13.72 44.73
CA GLN A 401 0.62 14.35 43.87
C GLN A 401 0.77 15.87 43.97
N LEU A 402 0.55 16.58 42.87
CA LEU A 402 0.19 18.00 42.87
C LEU A 402 -0.93 18.22 41.83
N VAL A 403 -2.04 18.78 42.30
CA VAL A 403 -3.22 19.19 41.55
C VAL A 403 -3.34 20.71 41.68
N LEU A 404 -3.47 21.35 40.51
CA LEU A 404 -4.14 22.60 40.11
C LEU A 404 -3.98 23.90 40.91
N GLY A 405 -3.64 24.95 40.15
CA GLY A 405 -4.05 26.33 40.36
C GLY A 405 -4.32 26.96 38.99
N GLU A 406 -5.56 27.35 38.75
CA GLU A 406 -6.05 28.17 37.63
C GLU A 406 -5.62 29.64 37.84
N ASP A 407 -5.39 30.38 36.75
CA ASP A 407 -6.06 31.66 36.51
C ASP A 407 -5.80 32.17 35.08
N ASP A 408 -6.86 32.79 34.57
CA ASP A 408 -7.15 33.26 33.22
C ASP A 408 -6.31 34.47 32.76
N ASP A 409 -6.17 34.60 31.44
CA ASP A 409 -6.58 35.83 30.74
C ASP A 409 -6.74 35.56 29.23
N SER A 410 -7.99 35.39 28.83
CA SER A 410 -8.45 35.33 27.45
C SER A 410 -8.98 36.70 27.00
N ILE A 411 -8.52 37.19 25.85
CA ILE A 411 -9.23 38.22 25.08
C ILE A 411 -9.82 37.57 23.83
N SER A 412 -11.15 37.60 23.75
CA SER A 412 -11.99 37.20 22.61
C SER A 412 -12.83 38.39 22.14
N LEU A 413 -13.04 38.55 20.83
CA LEU A 413 -14.22 39.17 20.18
C LEU A 413 -14.16 38.75 18.68
N ASN A 414 -14.97 37.87 18.08
CA ASN A 414 -16.43 37.65 17.89
C ASN A 414 -17.03 38.20 16.58
N LEU A 415 -18.04 37.46 16.10
CA LEU A 415 -19.13 37.75 15.13
C LEU A 415 -18.91 37.24 13.68
N GLY A 416 -19.82 36.45 13.08
CA GLY A 416 -21.13 36.00 13.55
C GLY A 416 -21.75 34.94 12.64
N VAL A 417 -22.65 34.15 13.23
CA VAL A 417 -23.62 33.27 12.57
C VAL A 417 -25.00 33.87 12.83
N SER A 418 -25.82 33.97 11.79
CA SER A 418 -27.27 34.16 11.91
C SER A 418 -27.92 32.80 11.69
N GLU A 419 -28.58 32.28 12.72
CA GLU A 419 -29.59 31.23 12.59
C GLU A 419 -30.93 31.87 12.24
N ASP A 420 -31.74 31.17 11.44
CA ASP A 420 -33.17 31.04 11.69
C ASP A 420 -33.73 29.83 10.92
N SER A 421 -34.54 29.06 11.63
CA SER A 421 -35.42 27.95 11.23
C SER A 421 -36.66 28.09 12.15
N PRO A 422 -37.90 27.59 11.91
CA PRO A 422 -38.22 26.34 11.21
C PRO A 422 -39.63 26.22 10.53
N LYS A 423 -39.93 24.99 10.04
CA LYS A 423 -41.23 24.27 9.92
C LYS A 423 -41.97 24.16 8.57
N ASP A 424 -42.17 22.88 8.22
CA ASP A 424 -43.32 22.18 7.61
C ASP A 424 -43.98 22.68 6.32
N THR A 425 -43.91 21.86 5.26
CA THR A 425 -45.06 21.56 4.37
C THR A 425 -44.78 20.35 3.47
N GLU A 426 -45.86 19.65 3.13
CA GLU A 426 -45.98 18.35 2.46
C GLU A 426 -45.62 18.33 0.96
N ASN A 427 -45.38 17.11 0.45
CA ASN A 427 -45.61 16.57 -0.91
C ASN A 427 -45.70 17.53 -2.11
N ILE A 428 -44.90 17.27 -3.16
CA ILE A 428 -45.33 17.17 -4.59
C ILE A 428 -44.22 16.46 -5.41
N CYS A 429 -44.67 15.62 -6.35
CA CYS A 429 -43.89 14.83 -7.30
C CYS A 429 -43.27 15.64 -8.46
N ASN A 430 -42.32 14.95 -9.11
CA ASN A 430 -42.00 14.94 -10.55
C ASN A 430 -41.14 16.05 -11.19
N GLU A 431 -40.25 15.52 -12.04
CA GLU A 431 -39.63 16.12 -13.23
C GLU A 431 -38.89 17.45 -13.07
N GLU A 432 -37.56 17.39 -13.09
CA GLU A 432 -36.69 18.10 -14.07
C GLU A 432 -35.23 18.06 -13.60
N LEU A 433 -34.37 17.34 -14.34
CA LEU A 433 -32.97 17.70 -14.61
C LEU A 433 -32.36 16.64 -15.56
N LYS A 434 -32.96 16.54 -16.76
CA LYS A 434 -32.26 16.09 -17.95
C LYS A 434 -31.45 17.29 -18.47
N ASN A 435 -30.13 17.26 -18.29
CA ASN A 435 -29.11 17.81 -19.19
C ASN A 435 -27.84 18.19 -18.41
N SER A 436 -26.88 17.27 -18.32
CA SER A 436 -25.48 17.66 -18.21
C SER A 436 -24.71 17.02 -19.38
N LYS A 437 -24.31 17.85 -20.35
CA LYS A 437 -23.42 17.45 -21.44
C LYS A 437 -22.01 17.33 -20.88
N LEU A 438 -21.47 16.12 -20.86
CA LEU A 438 -20.10 15.84 -20.49
C LEU A 438 -19.17 16.19 -21.67
N LEU A 439 -18.33 17.22 -21.52
CA LEU A 439 -17.30 17.55 -22.50
C LEU A 439 -15.96 16.93 -22.06
N ILE A 440 -15.55 15.84 -22.70
CA ILE A 440 -14.23 15.21 -22.47
C ILE A 440 -13.25 15.75 -23.51
N LYS A 441 -12.18 16.42 -23.05
CA LYS A 441 -11.05 16.82 -23.89
C LYS A 441 -9.96 15.76 -23.79
N VAL A 442 -9.76 14.98 -24.86
CA VAL A 442 -8.70 13.96 -24.95
C VAL A 442 -7.46 14.60 -25.59
N ASN A 443 -6.33 14.62 -24.88
CA ASN A 443 -5.03 14.97 -25.46
C ASN A 443 -4.27 13.68 -25.80
N LEU A 444 -4.16 13.38 -27.09
CA LEU A 444 -3.33 12.29 -27.60
C LEU A 444 -1.92 12.84 -27.87
N ARG A 445 -0.89 12.27 -27.21
CA ARG A 445 0.50 12.41 -27.65
C ARG A 445 1.10 11.03 -27.86
N ARG A 446 1.51 10.75 -29.11
CA ARG A 446 2.37 9.62 -29.46
C ARG A 446 3.80 9.91 -28.99
N ARG A 447 4.38 8.99 -28.22
CA ARG A 447 5.83 8.76 -28.16
C ARG A 447 6.08 7.26 -28.26
N ASN A 448 7.21 6.89 -28.85
CA ASN A 448 7.66 5.51 -28.93
C ASN A 448 7.84 4.97 -27.49
N MET A 449 7.30 3.77 -27.24
CA MET A 449 6.96 3.15 -25.95
C MET A 449 5.60 3.56 -25.38
N GLY A 450 4.58 2.73 -25.67
CA GLY A 450 3.33 2.59 -24.91
C GLY A 450 2.38 3.79 -24.88
N VAL A 451 1.12 3.59 -25.30
CA VAL A 451 0.06 4.58 -25.08
C VAL A 451 -0.31 4.58 -23.60
N VAL A 452 0.12 5.60 -22.85
CA VAL A 452 -0.32 5.82 -21.46
C VAL A 452 -1.66 6.56 -21.47
N PHE A 453 -2.72 5.92 -20.97
CA PHE A 453 -4.00 6.57 -20.72
C PHE A 453 -3.97 7.29 -19.37
N SER A 454 -3.80 8.62 -19.37
CA SER A 454 -4.08 9.43 -18.19
C SER A 454 -5.54 9.90 -18.22
N VAL A 455 -6.38 9.35 -17.35
CA VAL A 455 -7.77 9.78 -17.18
C VAL A 455 -7.84 10.79 -16.03
N LYS A 456 -8.06 12.06 -16.36
CA LYS A 456 -8.34 13.12 -15.39
C LYS A 456 -9.86 13.21 -15.20
N LYS A 457 -10.38 12.91 -14.01
CA LYS A 457 -11.77 13.25 -13.62
C LYS A 457 -11.80 14.72 -13.19
N GLU A 458 -12.41 15.59 -14.00
CA GLU A 458 -12.81 16.94 -13.58
C GLU A 458 -14.34 17.01 -13.49
N TYR A 459 -14.84 17.44 -12.33
CA TYR A 459 -16.25 17.78 -12.13
C TYR A 459 -16.36 19.31 -12.26
N HIS A 460 -17.12 19.77 -13.25
CA HIS A 460 -17.50 21.19 -13.37
C HIS A 460 -18.98 21.31 -13.01
N LEU A 461 -19.27 22.09 -11.97
CA LEU A 461 -20.61 22.64 -11.73
C LEU A 461 -20.75 23.86 -12.65
N LEU A 462 -21.62 23.77 -13.65
CA LEU A 462 -22.06 24.93 -14.41
C LEU A 462 -23.12 25.65 -13.57
N SER A 463 -22.78 26.82 -13.04
CA SER A 463 -23.76 27.80 -12.59
C SER A 463 -24.15 28.64 -13.80
N ASP A 464 -25.35 28.40 -14.34
CA ASP A 464 -25.91 29.28 -15.36
C ASP A 464 -26.45 30.54 -14.68
N VAL A 465 -25.89 31.67 -15.11
CA VAL A 465 -26.40 33.02 -14.87
C VAL A 465 -27.52 33.27 -15.88
N ALA A 466 -28.70 33.61 -15.38
CA ALA A 466 -29.67 34.46 -16.05
C ALA A 466 -30.34 35.35 -15.01
#